data_AF-A0AAU2X1W1-F1
#
_entry.id   AF-A0AAU2X1W1-F1
#
_cell.length_a   1.000
_cell.length_b   1.000
_cell.length_c   1.000
_cell.angle_alpha   90.00
_cell.angle_beta   90.00
_cell.angle_gamma   90.00
#
_symmetry.space_group_name_H-M   'P 1'
#
loop_
_entity.id
_entity.type
_entity.pdbx_description
1 polymer ?
#
loop_
_entity_poly.entity_id
_entity_poly.type
_entity_poly.pdbx_seq_one_letter_code
_entity_poly.pdbx_strand_id
1 'polypeptide(L)'
;MRANGLDSCYLRHLAHLGYGDMGPLIRPDSPVSVSIAAWRWGAYLGEDAAARGIRLKTCSWRRNDPNALPPAAKATAGYLNAALAKTEAVTAGYDEAVLLSSDGFVSECSAANIFAVRDGVLYTPPAYAGALRGLTMDTVLTLAADLGLATRVENLLRSDLYTADELFLCGTASEVVPVREMDDREIGVGPVAGKIQAAYLAAVTGTDERYAHWLTPVGD
;
A
#
# COMPACT_ATOMS: atom_id res chain seq x y z
N MET A 1 -10.89 18.17 -9.32
CA MET A 1 -12.21 17.77 -8.78
C MET A 1 -13.31 18.67 -9.30
N ARG A 2 -13.32 19.97 -8.97
CA ARG A 2 -14.31 20.96 -9.44
C ARG A 2 -14.50 20.99 -10.96
N ALA A 3 -13.40 21.08 -11.71
CA ALA A 3 -13.44 21.11 -13.18
C ALA A 3 -14.12 19.87 -13.81
N ASN A 4 -14.19 18.76 -13.07
CA ASN A 4 -14.81 17.51 -13.52
C ASN A 4 -16.13 17.19 -12.78
N GLY A 5 -16.63 18.08 -11.90
CA GLY A 5 -17.85 17.85 -11.11
C GLY A 5 -17.79 16.58 -10.23
N LEU A 6 -16.64 16.30 -9.62
CA LEU A 6 -16.42 15.09 -8.82
C LEU A 6 -16.44 15.39 -7.32
N ASP A 7 -17.39 14.79 -6.60
CA ASP A 7 -17.48 14.87 -5.12
C ASP A 7 -16.49 13.95 -4.42
N SER A 8 -16.21 12.79 -5.03
CA SER A 8 -15.17 11.84 -4.63
C SER A 8 -14.44 11.35 -5.87
N CYS A 9 -13.11 11.29 -5.80
CA CYS A 9 -12.29 10.84 -6.90
C CYS A 9 -10.93 10.34 -6.43
N TYR A 10 -10.27 9.58 -7.31
CA TYR A 10 -8.86 9.34 -7.20
C TYR A 10 -8.09 10.36 -8.03
N LEU A 11 -7.04 10.96 -7.45
CA LEU A 11 -6.12 11.86 -8.13
C LEU A 11 -4.83 11.13 -8.50
N ARG A 12 -4.44 11.21 -9.78
CA ARG A 12 -3.15 10.74 -10.27
C ARG A 12 -2.32 11.91 -10.75
N HIS A 13 -1.29 12.22 -9.97
CA HIS A 13 -0.21 13.10 -10.38
C HIS A 13 0.86 12.26 -11.08
N LEU A 14 1.32 12.70 -12.24
CA LEU A 14 2.44 12.09 -12.96
C LEU A 14 3.38 13.19 -13.42
N ALA A 15 4.64 13.11 -12.99
CA ALA A 15 5.72 13.95 -13.50
C ALA A 15 6.67 13.07 -14.32
N HIS A 16 7.08 13.55 -15.50
CA HIS A 16 8.07 12.88 -16.33
C HIS A 16 8.99 13.88 -17.01
N LEU A 17 10.19 13.44 -17.37
CA LEU A 17 11.09 14.21 -18.22
C LEU A 17 10.51 14.26 -19.64
N GLY A 18 10.43 15.45 -20.19
CA GLY A 18 9.91 15.76 -21.51
C GLY A 18 10.96 15.57 -22.61
N TYR A 19 10.79 16.29 -23.72
CA TYR A 19 11.67 16.17 -24.88
C TYR A 19 13.13 16.51 -24.56
N GLY A 20 14.07 15.73 -25.09
CA GLY A 20 15.50 15.86 -24.86
C GLY A 20 16.28 14.72 -25.52
N ASP A 21 17.54 14.56 -25.11
CA ASP A 21 18.44 13.56 -25.69
C ASP A 21 17.99 12.12 -25.37
N MET A 22 18.08 11.25 -26.38
CA MET A 22 17.66 9.84 -26.31
C MET A 22 18.74 8.93 -25.70
N GLY A 23 19.13 9.20 -24.45
CA GLY A 23 20.12 8.42 -23.69
C GLY A 23 19.68 8.13 -22.26
N PRO A 24 20.39 7.24 -21.53
CA PRO A 24 20.01 6.83 -20.17
C PRO A 24 20.37 7.87 -19.10
N LEU A 25 21.10 8.93 -19.46
CA LEU A 25 21.50 9.98 -18.54
C LEU A 25 20.28 10.80 -18.12
N ILE A 26 19.96 10.78 -16.82
CA ILE A 26 18.98 11.70 -16.23
C ILE A 26 19.60 13.10 -16.23
N ARG A 27 19.01 13.99 -17.04
CA ARG A 27 19.48 15.35 -17.22
C ARG A 27 18.69 16.33 -16.35
N PRO A 28 19.35 17.06 -15.42
CA PRO A 28 18.66 18.03 -14.57
C PRO A 28 18.02 19.19 -15.33
N ASP A 29 18.52 19.50 -16.53
CA ASP A 29 18.03 20.55 -17.42
C ASP A 29 16.88 20.10 -18.34
N SER A 30 16.53 18.80 -18.36
CA SER A 30 15.39 18.33 -19.13
C SER A 30 14.08 18.95 -18.63
N PRO A 31 13.21 19.43 -19.53
CA PRO A 31 11.93 20.00 -19.13
C PRO A 31 11.08 18.95 -18.42
N VAL A 32 10.49 19.29 -17.28
CA VAL A 32 9.56 18.40 -16.57
C VAL A 32 8.14 18.69 -17.03
N SER A 33 7.45 17.66 -17.52
CA SER A 33 6.02 17.71 -17.81
C SER A 33 5.24 17.07 -16.68
N VAL A 34 4.16 17.72 -16.26
CA VAL A 34 3.30 17.26 -15.17
C VAL A 34 1.88 17.13 -15.71
N SER A 35 1.24 16.00 -15.43
CA SER A 35 -0.18 15.79 -15.65
C SER A 35 -0.87 15.44 -14.34
N ILE A 36 -2.10 15.91 -14.20
CA ILE A 36 -2.99 15.63 -13.06
C ILE A 36 -4.31 15.15 -13.64
N ALA A 37 -4.64 13.89 -13.37
CA ALA A 37 -5.89 13.29 -13.78
C ALA A 37 -6.76 12.98 -12.56
N ALA A 38 -8.07 13.12 -12.71
CA ALA A 38 -9.06 12.87 -11.68
C ALA A 38 -10.22 12.06 -12.25
N TRP A 39 -10.57 10.94 -11.62
CA TRP A 39 -11.69 10.08 -12.03
C TRP A 39 -12.35 9.42 -10.81
N ARG A 40 -13.62 9.01 -10.95
CA ARG A 40 -14.28 8.17 -9.94
C ARG A 40 -13.63 6.79 -9.94
N TRP A 41 -13.21 6.31 -8.79
CA TRP A 41 -12.60 5.00 -8.67
C TRP A 41 -13.18 4.27 -7.45
N GLY A 42 -13.67 3.06 -7.66
CA GLY A 42 -14.19 2.20 -6.59
C GLY A 42 -13.08 1.48 -5.82
N ALA A 43 -13.49 0.56 -4.95
CA ALA A 43 -12.57 -0.23 -4.13
C ALA A 43 -11.57 -1.02 -5.00
N TYR A 44 -10.27 -0.79 -4.77
CA TYR A 44 -9.19 -1.34 -5.60
C TYR A 44 -9.17 -2.88 -5.66
N LEU A 45 -9.55 -3.54 -4.56
CA LEU A 45 -9.55 -5.00 -4.42
C LEU A 45 -10.96 -5.61 -4.50
N GLY A 46 -11.95 -4.82 -4.95
CA GLY A 46 -13.36 -5.21 -5.02
C GLY A 46 -14.17 -4.69 -3.82
N GLU A 47 -15.47 -4.51 -4.03
CA GLU A 47 -16.36 -3.84 -3.06
C GLU A 47 -16.46 -4.60 -1.73
N ASP A 48 -16.43 -5.94 -1.76
CA ASP A 48 -16.53 -6.78 -0.57
C ASP A 48 -15.17 -7.03 0.13
N ALA A 49 -14.06 -6.55 -0.44
CA ALA A 49 -12.73 -6.86 0.08
C ALA A 49 -12.53 -6.35 1.52
N ALA A 50 -13.05 -5.16 1.81
CA ALA A 50 -12.97 -4.56 3.14
C ALA A 50 -13.72 -5.36 4.21
N ALA A 51 -14.78 -6.09 3.83
CA ALA A 51 -15.64 -6.85 4.73
C ALA A 51 -15.24 -8.33 4.84
N ARG A 52 -15.02 -9.00 3.69
CA ARG A 52 -14.69 -10.43 3.62
C ARG A 52 -13.22 -10.71 3.87
N GLY A 53 -12.35 -9.76 3.55
CA GLY A 53 -10.91 -9.94 3.47
C GLY A 53 -10.45 -10.62 2.18
N ILE A 54 -9.16 -10.45 1.87
CA ILE A 54 -8.53 -10.91 0.62
C ILE A 54 -7.61 -12.10 0.84
N ARG A 55 -7.28 -12.78 -0.26
CA ARG A 55 -6.27 -13.86 -0.32
C ARG A 55 -4.96 -13.32 -0.89
N LEU A 56 -3.87 -13.55 -0.17
CA LEU A 56 -2.53 -13.16 -0.59
C LEU A 56 -1.71 -14.36 -1.09
N LYS A 57 -0.87 -14.11 -2.09
CA LYS A 57 0.12 -15.05 -2.60
C LYS A 57 1.53 -14.48 -2.42
N THR A 58 2.46 -15.26 -1.86
CA THR A 58 3.88 -14.94 -2.02
C THR A 58 4.29 -15.26 -3.45
N CYS A 59 4.69 -14.23 -4.21
CA CYS A 59 5.04 -14.38 -5.61
C CYS A 59 6.50 -14.77 -5.83
N SER A 60 6.76 -15.35 -7.01
CA SER A 60 8.12 -15.71 -7.44
C SER A 60 8.99 -14.50 -7.81
N TRP A 61 8.35 -13.39 -8.18
CA TRP A 61 9.01 -12.11 -8.42
C TRP A 61 9.45 -11.48 -7.10
N ARG A 62 10.77 -11.31 -6.94
CA ARG A 62 11.35 -10.55 -5.83
C ARG A 62 11.19 -9.06 -6.04
N ARG A 63 11.08 -8.31 -4.95
CA ARG A 63 11.07 -6.84 -4.97
C ARG A 63 12.40 -6.33 -5.50
N ASN A 64 12.36 -5.16 -6.15
CA ASN A 64 13.57 -4.49 -6.59
C ASN A 64 14.53 -4.26 -5.41
N ASP A 65 15.79 -4.58 -5.60
CA ASP A 65 16.83 -4.28 -4.63
C ASP A 65 16.92 -2.76 -4.40
N PRO A 66 17.05 -2.27 -3.15
CA PRO A 66 17.14 -0.83 -2.89
C PRO A 66 18.27 -0.10 -3.61
N ASN A 67 19.36 -0.81 -3.96
CA ASN A 67 20.47 -0.26 -4.75
C ASN A 67 20.22 -0.32 -6.27
N ALA A 68 19.23 -1.07 -6.73
CA ALA A 68 18.83 -1.13 -8.13
C ALA A 68 17.74 -0.08 -8.47
N LEU A 69 16.74 0.05 -7.58
CA LEU A 69 15.70 1.07 -7.71
C LEU A 69 15.30 1.56 -6.30
N PRO A 70 15.48 2.85 -5.97
CA PRO A 70 15.21 3.34 -4.62
C PRO A 70 13.73 3.16 -4.23
N PRO A 71 13.41 2.41 -3.16
CA PRO A 71 12.03 2.13 -2.77
C PRO A 71 11.32 3.37 -2.23
N ALA A 72 12.07 4.39 -1.79
CA ALA A 72 11.52 5.66 -1.36
C ALA A 72 10.89 6.48 -2.51
N ALA A 73 11.20 6.16 -3.76
CA ALA A 73 10.66 6.85 -4.93
C ALA A 73 9.49 6.06 -5.54
N LYS A 74 8.32 6.71 -5.69
CA LYS A 74 7.17 6.12 -6.39
C LYS A 74 7.30 6.25 -7.92
N ALA A 75 8.38 5.69 -8.46
CA ALA A 75 8.71 5.76 -9.88
C ALA A 75 7.94 4.70 -10.70
N THR A 76 7.54 5.06 -11.92
CA THR A 76 6.83 4.16 -12.85
C THR A 76 7.64 2.92 -13.23
N ALA A 77 8.96 3.04 -13.32
CA ALA A 77 9.85 1.91 -13.62
C ALA A 77 9.66 0.73 -12.63
N GLY A 78 9.40 1.03 -11.35
CA GLY A 78 9.18 0.01 -10.33
C GLY A 78 7.86 -0.75 -10.48
N TYR A 79 6.91 -0.22 -11.25
CA TYR A 79 5.60 -0.84 -11.44
C TYR A 79 5.63 -2.05 -12.38
N LEU A 80 6.65 -2.22 -13.22
CA LEU A 80 6.77 -3.45 -14.01
C LEU A 80 6.93 -4.68 -13.11
N ASN A 81 7.80 -4.59 -12.09
CA ASN A 81 7.97 -5.62 -11.07
C ASN A 81 6.66 -5.92 -10.32
N ALA A 82 5.97 -4.86 -9.88
CA ALA A 82 4.68 -4.99 -9.21
C ALA A 82 3.60 -5.62 -10.11
N ALA A 83 3.53 -5.21 -11.38
CA ALA A 83 2.56 -5.74 -12.34
C ALA A 83 2.79 -7.23 -12.59
N LEU A 84 4.04 -7.67 -12.76
CA LEU A 84 4.38 -9.08 -12.94
C LEU A 84 3.96 -9.92 -11.73
N ALA A 85 4.23 -9.45 -10.51
CA ALA A 85 3.80 -10.11 -9.28
C ALA A 85 2.26 -10.16 -9.17
N LYS A 86 1.57 -9.03 -9.41
CA LYS A 86 0.11 -8.97 -9.39
C LYS A 86 -0.51 -9.93 -10.40
N THR A 87 0.01 -9.97 -11.62
CA THR A 87 -0.44 -10.90 -12.66
C THR A 87 -0.27 -12.35 -12.21
N GLU A 88 0.89 -12.72 -11.64
CA GLU A 88 1.12 -14.06 -11.11
C GLU A 88 0.07 -14.44 -10.04
N ALA A 89 -0.18 -13.56 -9.07
CA ALA A 89 -1.15 -13.81 -8.00
C ALA A 89 -2.58 -13.98 -8.54
N VAL A 90 -3.03 -13.07 -9.40
CA VAL A 90 -4.38 -13.10 -9.97
C VAL A 90 -4.58 -14.30 -10.88
N THR A 91 -3.61 -14.64 -11.73
CA THR A 91 -3.67 -15.84 -12.58
C THR A 91 -3.72 -17.13 -11.75
N ALA A 92 -3.11 -17.14 -10.56
CA ALA A 92 -3.17 -18.26 -9.62
C ALA A 92 -4.44 -18.27 -8.74
N GLY A 93 -5.39 -17.34 -8.91
CA GLY A 93 -6.65 -17.30 -8.17
C GLY A 93 -6.61 -16.58 -6.81
N TYR A 94 -5.60 -15.73 -6.59
CA TYR A 94 -5.48 -14.88 -5.41
C TYR A 94 -5.87 -13.44 -5.75
N ASP A 95 -6.14 -12.65 -4.71
CA ASP A 95 -6.58 -11.27 -4.88
C ASP A 95 -5.37 -10.33 -5.02
N GLU A 96 -4.26 -10.61 -4.32
CA GLU A 96 -3.09 -9.73 -4.29
C GLU A 96 -1.77 -10.51 -4.04
N ALA A 97 -0.67 -9.94 -4.50
CA ALA A 97 0.67 -10.46 -4.37
C ALA A 97 1.40 -9.87 -3.17
N VAL A 98 2.22 -10.69 -2.50
CA VAL A 98 3.26 -10.31 -1.54
C VAL A 98 4.61 -10.55 -2.19
N LEU A 99 5.46 -9.53 -2.19
CA LEU A 99 6.82 -9.62 -2.71
C LEU A 99 7.81 -9.73 -1.54
N LEU A 100 8.85 -10.54 -1.75
CA LEU A 100 9.99 -10.65 -0.83
C LEU A 100 11.18 -9.87 -1.36
N SER A 101 12.04 -9.37 -0.46
CA SER A 101 13.32 -8.77 -0.79
C SER A 101 14.31 -9.82 -1.36
N SER A 102 15.45 -9.34 -1.88
CA SER A 102 16.57 -10.18 -2.31
C SER A 102 17.07 -11.10 -1.18
N ASP A 103 17.01 -10.62 0.07
CA ASP A 103 17.40 -11.34 1.29
C ASP A 103 16.33 -12.31 1.81
N GLY A 104 15.15 -12.34 1.19
CA GLY A 104 14.06 -13.27 1.55
C GLY A 104 13.13 -12.77 2.66
N PHE A 105 13.24 -11.50 3.07
CA PHE A 105 12.29 -10.86 3.99
C PHE A 105 11.06 -10.36 3.24
N VAL A 106 9.92 -10.26 3.93
CA VAL A 106 8.72 -9.62 3.40
C VAL A 106 9.02 -8.16 3.12
N SER A 107 8.68 -7.69 1.92
CA SER A 107 8.82 -6.29 1.54
C SER A 107 7.47 -5.57 1.63
N GLU A 108 6.58 -5.82 0.67
CA GLU A 108 5.27 -5.19 0.56
C GLU A 108 4.40 -6.00 -0.42
N CYS A 109 3.13 -5.60 -0.56
CA CYS A 109 2.29 -6.10 -1.63
C CYS A 109 2.58 -5.37 -2.95
N SER A 110 1.99 -5.81 -4.08
CA SER A 110 2.28 -5.20 -5.39
C SER A 110 2.03 -3.67 -5.43
N ALA A 111 1.03 -3.18 -4.69
CA ALA A 111 0.67 -1.77 -4.65
C ALA A 111 0.27 -1.25 -3.26
N ALA A 112 0.61 -1.96 -2.19
CA ALA A 112 0.21 -1.63 -0.81
C ALA A 112 1.25 -2.11 0.21
N ASN A 113 1.36 -1.43 1.35
CA ASN A 113 2.14 -1.92 2.49
C ASN A 113 1.38 -3.06 3.19
N ILE A 114 2.10 -3.92 3.91
CA ILE A 114 1.53 -5.05 4.65
C ILE A 114 1.80 -4.89 6.15
N PHE A 115 0.83 -5.30 6.97
CA PHE A 115 0.93 -5.40 8.41
C PHE A 115 0.56 -6.80 8.87
N ALA A 116 1.27 -7.28 9.88
CA ALA A 116 0.96 -8.49 10.62
C ALA A 116 0.69 -8.17 12.08
N VAL A 117 -0.30 -8.82 12.68
CA VAL A 117 -0.59 -8.72 14.10
C VAL A 117 -0.13 -10.02 14.76
N ARG A 118 0.63 -9.89 15.86
CA ARG A 118 1.01 -11.04 16.69
C ARG A 118 1.01 -10.63 18.15
N ASP A 119 0.27 -11.36 18.98
CA ASP A 119 0.13 -11.10 20.41
C ASP A 119 -0.30 -9.64 20.70
N GLY A 120 -1.18 -9.10 19.85
CA GLY A 120 -1.67 -7.72 19.93
C GLY A 120 -0.69 -6.62 19.50
N VAL A 121 0.49 -6.97 18.98
CA VAL A 121 1.48 -6.03 18.45
C VAL A 121 1.40 -5.99 16.92
N LEU A 122 1.42 -4.79 16.34
CA LEU A 122 1.46 -4.59 14.89
C LEU A 122 2.90 -4.59 14.39
N TYR A 123 3.17 -5.38 13.37
CA TYR A 123 4.47 -5.48 12.71
C TYR A 123 4.34 -5.07 11.25
N THR A 124 5.32 -4.36 10.73
CA THR A 124 5.38 -3.99 9.31
C THR A 124 6.83 -3.92 8.83
N PRO A 125 7.11 -4.29 7.56
CA PRO A 125 8.48 -4.26 7.06
C PRO A 125 9.09 -2.85 7.03
N PRO A 126 10.41 -2.73 7.26
CA PRO A 126 11.14 -1.49 7.11
C PRO A 126 11.36 -1.14 5.63
N ALA A 127 11.60 0.13 5.34
CA ALA A 127 11.86 0.59 3.97
C ALA A 127 13.09 -0.07 3.33
N TYR A 128 14.09 -0.45 4.12
CA TYR A 128 15.28 -1.15 3.62
C TYR A 128 15.02 -2.60 3.22
N ALA A 129 13.85 -3.17 3.56
CA ALA A 129 13.38 -4.43 2.98
C ALA A 129 12.79 -4.26 1.56
N GLY A 130 12.79 -3.04 1.01
CA GLY A 130 12.27 -2.72 -0.31
C GLY A 130 10.86 -2.11 -0.32
N ALA A 131 10.26 -1.93 0.85
CA ALA A 131 8.92 -1.36 1.00
C ALA A 131 8.92 0.16 0.72
N LEU A 132 7.91 0.64 0.00
CA LEU A 132 7.66 2.07 -0.11
C LEU A 132 7.26 2.64 1.26
N ARG A 133 7.77 3.82 1.62
CA ARG A 133 7.26 4.59 2.78
C ARG A 133 5.87 5.15 2.45
N GLY A 134 4.83 4.32 2.52
CA GLY A 134 3.48 4.70 2.16
C GLY A 134 2.87 5.70 3.13
N LEU A 135 2.15 6.70 2.61
CA LEU A 135 1.43 7.67 3.45
C LEU A 135 0.33 6.97 4.28
N THR A 136 -0.40 6.01 3.68
CA THR A 136 -1.41 5.24 4.43
C THR A 136 -0.79 4.39 5.53
N MET A 137 0.43 3.88 5.34
CA MET A 137 1.18 3.17 6.39
C MET A 137 1.53 4.12 7.54
N ASP A 138 2.00 5.32 7.24
CA ASP A 138 2.28 6.37 8.24
C ASP A 138 1.02 6.77 9.03
N THR A 139 -0.10 6.93 8.32
CA THR A 139 -1.42 7.11 8.93
C THR A 139 -1.78 5.95 9.85
N VAL A 140 -1.65 4.71 9.40
CA VAL A 140 -1.94 3.52 10.22
C VAL A 140 -1.08 3.47 11.48
N LEU A 141 0.22 3.78 11.38
CA LEU A 141 1.13 3.81 12.55
C LEU A 141 0.71 4.89 13.55
N THR A 142 0.30 6.07 13.07
CA THR A 142 -0.21 7.16 13.92
C THR A 142 -1.51 6.74 14.63
N LEU A 143 -2.48 6.21 13.86
CA LEU A 143 -3.75 5.73 14.41
C LEU A 143 -3.54 4.58 15.41
N ALA A 144 -2.60 3.68 15.15
CA ALA A 144 -2.26 2.60 16.05
C ALA A 144 -1.75 3.13 17.40
N ALA A 145 -0.86 4.13 17.38
CA ALA A 145 -0.38 4.79 18.59
C ALA A 145 -1.53 5.44 19.39
N ASP A 146 -2.43 6.16 18.72
CA ASP A 146 -3.59 6.80 19.36
C ASP A 146 -4.63 5.80 19.90
N LEU A 147 -4.67 4.59 19.34
CA LEU A 147 -5.47 3.47 19.83
C LEU A 147 -4.78 2.65 20.93
N GLY A 148 -3.55 3.01 21.32
CA GLY A 148 -2.76 2.29 22.32
C GLY A 148 -2.23 0.93 21.84
N LEU A 149 -2.11 0.74 20.53
CA LEU A 149 -1.55 -0.46 19.92
C LEU A 149 -0.04 -0.33 19.77
N ALA A 150 0.71 -1.29 20.30
CA ALA A 150 2.15 -1.34 20.11
C ALA A 150 2.50 -1.64 18.64
N THR A 151 3.48 -0.94 18.09
CA THR A 151 3.95 -1.11 16.70
C THR A 151 5.44 -1.43 16.67
N ARG A 152 5.85 -2.25 15.70
CA ARG A 152 7.25 -2.60 15.42
C ARG A 152 7.51 -2.54 13.92
N VAL A 153 8.56 -1.82 13.55
CA VAL A 153 9.05 -1.74 12.17
C VAL A 153 10.31 -2.59 12.10
N GLU A 154 10.17 -3.83 11.64
CA GLU A 154 11.25 -4.83 11.64
C GLU A 154 11.07 -5.83 10.50
N ASN A 155 12.14 -6.57 10.20
CA ASN A 155 12.10 -7.58 9.15
C ASN A 155 11.13 -8.71 9.54
N LEU A 156 10.26 -9.05 8.61
CA LEU A 156 9.35 -10.19 8.72
C LEU A 156 9.79 -11.30 7.77
N LEU A 157 9.79 -12.54 8.23
CA LEU A 157 9.93 -13.70 7.39
C LEU A 157 8.61 -14.06 6.74
N ARG A 158 8.66 -14.81 5.65
CA ARG A 158 7.46 -15.40 5.03
C ARG A 158 6.62 -16.19 6.04
N SER A 159 7.28 -16.97 6.90
CA SER A 159 6.60 -17.75 7.94
C SER A 159 5.90 -16.87 8.97
N ASP A 160 6.35 -15.64 9.18
CA ASP A 160 5.69 -14.74 10.13
C ASP A 160 4.28 -14.35 9.68
N LEU A 161 4.05 -14.30 8.37
CA LEU A 161 2.72 -14.05 7.81
C LEU A 161 1.78 -15.23 8.02
N TYR A 162 2.31 -16.46 8.00
CA TYR A 162 1.49 -17.67 8.18
C TYR A 162 1.03 -17.88 9.62
N THR A 163 1.79 -17.36 10.57
CA THR A 163 1.53 -17.52 12.01
C THR A 163 1.10 -16.20 12.66
N ALA A 164 0.66 -15.22 11.86
CA ALA A 164 0.09 -14.00 12.37
C ALA A 164 -1.34 -14.26 12.86
N ASP A 165 -1.76 -13.55 13.90
CA ASP A 165 -3.15 -13.58 14.38
C ASP A 165 -4.08 -12.87 13.39
N GLU A 166 -3.59 -11.79 12.77
CA GLU A 166 -4.28 -11.05 11.73
C GLU A 166 -3.27 -10.53 10.70
N LEU A 167 -3.71 -10.40 9.46
CA LEU A 167 -2.99 -9.71 8.40
C LEU A 167 -3.90 -8.62 7.81
N PHE A 168 -3.31 -7.51 7.41
CA PHE A 168 -3.99 -6.52 6.57
C PHE A 168 -2.99 -5.79 5.68
N LEU A 169 -3.47 -5.21 4.60
CA LEU A 169 -2.69 -4.30 3.77
C LEU A 169 -3.25 -2.88 3.81
N CYS A 170 -2.40 -1.92 3.47
CA CYS A 170 -2.84 -0.53 3.35
C CYS A 170 -2.17 0.26 2.23
N GLY A 171 -2.92 1.20 1.66
CA GLY A 171 -2.47 2.09 0.60
C GLY A 171 -3.60 3.01 0.12
N THR A 172 -3.30 4.10 -0.58
CA THR A 172 -4.32 5.08 -0.97
C THR A 172 -5.50 4.48 -1.76
N ALA A 173 -5.23 3.51 -2.63
CA ALA A 173 -6.26 2.88 -3.45
C ALA A 173 -7.00 1.76 -2.73
N SER A 174 -6.29 1.01 -1.87
CA SER A 174 -6.85 -0.11 -1.13
C SER A 174 -7.47 0.31 0.21
N GLU A 175 -7.13 1.49 0.72
CA GLU A 175 -7.42 1.93 2.09
C GLU A 175 -6.79 0.97 3.11
N VAL A 176 -7.57 0.36 3.98
CA VAL A 176 -7.16 -0.69 4.92
C VAL A 176 -7.99 -1.94 4.64
N VAL A 177 -7.34 -3.02 4.20
CA VAL A 177 -8.02 -4.25 3.77
C VAL A 177 -7.52 -5.44 4.57
N PRO A 178 -8.41 -6.13 5.33
CA PRO A 178 -8.06 -7.36 6.01
C PRO A 178 -7.67 -8.47 5.04
N VAL A 179 -6.79 -9.36 5.47
CA VAL A 179 -6.34 -10.53 4.71
C VAL A 179 -6.82 -11.77 5.44
N ARG A 180 -7.68 -12.54 4.78
CA ARG A 180 -8.27 -13.76 5.37
C ARG A 180 -7.43 -15.01 5.14
N GLU A 181 -6.54 -14.97 4.15
CA GLU A 181 -5.77 -16.15 3.73
C GLU A 181 -4.43 -15.74 3.12
N MET A 182 -3.38 -16.52 3.40
CA MET A 182 -2.03 -16.33 2.89
C MET A 182 -1.46 -17.65 2.37
N ASP A 183 -1.14 -17.75 1.07
CA ASP A 183 -0.63 -18.98 0.43
C ASP A 183 -1.43 -20.25 0.82
N ASP A 184 -2.75 -20.20 0.63
CA ASP A 184 -3.70 -21.28 0.97
C ASP A 184 -3.80 -21.64 2.46
N ARG A 185 -3.27 -20.80 3.35
CA ARG A 185 -3.43 -20.92 4.80
C ARG A 185 -4.42 -19.89 5.29
N GLU A 186 -5.44 -20.37 5.98
CA GLU A 186 -6.41 -19.51 6.64
C GLU A 186 -5.73 -18.72 7.76
N ILE A 187 -5.92 -17.41 7.73
CA ILE A 187 -5.51 -16.48 8.81
C ILE A 187 -6.76 -16.00 9.56
N GLY A 188 -7.82 -15.69 8.81
CA GLY A 188 -9.03 -15.07 9.33
C GLY A 188 -8.95 -13.54 9.34
N VAL A 189 -10.09 -12.90 9.58
CA VAL A 189 -10.20 -11.45 9.76
C VAL A 189 -10.43 -11.18 11.23
N GLY A 190 -9.59 -10.34 11.85
CA GLY A 190 -9.68 -10.06 13.27
C GLY A 190 -10.01 -8.61 13.64
N PRO A 191 -10.17 -8.36 14.95
CA PRO A 191 -10.62 -7.08 15.47
C PRO A 191 -9.60 -5.95 15.33
N VAL A 192 -8.29 -6.21 15.26
CA VAL A 192 -7.27 -5.17 15.14
C VAL A 192 -7.34 -4.50 13.77
N ALA A 193 -7.40 -5.29 12.69
CA ALA A 193 -7.59 -4.76 11.34
C ALA A 193 -8.89 -3.95 11.23
N GLY A 194 -9.99 -4.43 11.82
CA GLY A 194 -11.27 -3.72 11.85
C GLY A 194 -11.22 -2.38 12.60
N LYS A 195 -10.53 -2.32 13.75
CA LYS A 195 -10.33 -1.06 14.50
C LYS A 195 -9.52 -0.05 13.70
N ILE A 196 -8.43 -0.47 13.08
CA ILE A 196 -7.59 0.39 12.24
C ILE A 196 -8.37 0.88 11.02
N GLN A 197 -9.12 0.00 10.35
CA GLN A 197 -9.97 0.36 9.22
C GLN A 197 -11.01 1.41 9.61
N ALA A 198 -11.73 1.22 10.72
CA ALA A 198 -12.72 2.17 11.20
C ALA A 198 -12.10 3.53 11.56
N ALA A 199 -10.96 3.53 12.26
CA ALA A 199 -10.23 4.75 12.60
C ALA A 199 -9.73 5.49 11.35
N TYR A 200 -9.20 4.76 10.36
CA TYR A 200 -8.77 5.32 9.09
C TYR A 200 -9.92 5.97 8.34
N LEU A 201 -11.06 5.28 8.20
CA LEU A 201 -12.24 5.82 7.54
C LEU A 201 -12.75 7.08 8.25
N ALA A 202 -12.84 7.06 9.58
CA ALA A 202 -13.26 8.24 10.35
C ALA A 202 -12.33 9.44 10.13
N ALA A 203 -11.01 9.21 10.05
CA ALA A 203 -10.03 10.25 9.78
C ALA A 203 -10.16 10.80 8.35
N VAL A 204 -10.17 9.96 7.31
CA VAL A 204 -10.14 10.42 5.91
C VAL A 204 -11.46 10.99 5.41
N THR A 205 -12.57 10.65 6.09
CA THR A 205 -13.91 11.24 5.83
C THR A 205 -14.19 12.50 6.65
N GLY A 206 -13.30 12.88 7.57
CA GLY A 206 -13.47 14.04 8.43
C GLY A 206 -14.49 13.86 9.55
N THR A 207 -14.84 12.61 9.87
CA THR A 207 -15.70 12.29 11.02
C THR A 207 -14.96 12.44 12.35
N ASP A 208 -13.64 12.21 12.36
CA ASP A 208 -12.78 12.40 13.53
C ASP A 208 -12.00 13.73 13.42
N GLU A 209 -12.45 14.73 14.19
CA GLU A 209 -11.89 16.08 14.16
C GLU A 209 -10.41 16.15 14.56
N ARG A 210 -9.90 15.17 15.32
CA ARG A 210 -8.47 15.11 15.70
C ARG A 210 -7.56 15.13 14.48
N TYR A 211 -8.03 14.55 13.37
CA TYR A 211 -7.28 14.41 12.13
C TYR A 211 -7.73 15.40 11.04
N ALA A 212 -8.52 16.42 11.37
CA ALA A 212 -8.95 17.43 10.40
C ALA A 212 -7.77 18.11 9.67
N HIS A 213 -6.61 18.19 10.31
CA HIS A 213 -5.38 18.73 9.74
C HIS A 213 -4.77 17.87 8.60
N TRP A 214 -5.21 16.62 8.41
CA TRP A 214 -4.87 15.80 7.23
C TRP A 214 -5.73 16.12 6.02
N LEU A 215 -6.86 16.80 6.23
CA LEU A 215 -7.86 17.06 5.21
C LEU A 215 -7.66 18.45 4.63
N THR A 216 -7.59 18.52 3.31
CA THR A 216 -7.60 19.79 2.59
C THR A 216 -8.98 19.97 1.95
N PRO A 217 -9.81 20.92 2.42
CA PRO A 217 -11.08 21.19 1.79
C PRO A 217 -10.88 21.59 0.33
N VAL A 218 -11.53 20.84 -0.55
CA VAL A 218 -11.76 21.32 -1.91
C VAL A 218 -12.88 22.33 -1.76
N GLY A 219 -12.56 23.61 -1.53
CA GLY A 219 -13.56 24.69 -1.35
C GLY A 219 -14.56 24.80 -2.51
N ASP A 220 -15.39 25.84 -2.49
CA ASP A 220 -16.44 26.04 -3.51
C ASP A 220 -15.90 26.21 -4.96
#